data_AF-A0A397ITD7-F1
#
_entry.id   AF-A0A397ITD7-F1
#
_cell.length_a   1.000
_cell.length_b   1.000
_cell.length_c   1.000
_cell.angle_alpha   90.00
_cell.angle_beta   90.00
_cell.angle_gamma   90.00
#
_symmetry.space_group_name_H-M   'P 1'
#
loop_
_entity.id
_entity.type
_entity.pdbx_description
1 polymer ?
#
loop_
_entity_poly.entity_id
_entity_poly.type
_entity_poly.pdbx_seq_one_letter_code
_entity_poly.pdbx_strand_id
1 'polypeptide(L)'
;MELARQMTPASLPPIIQRKCNEFVSTFNENRVVELSRRIIHNGVWKESEHQLAEVTNRILDTLQDAWNNPAFSPEFAGFQSEGTYVNNIVLPTIRTTLKDLPLEKSTFVSSSEKQSSASADRRGEGRSDDSGLVHQLSATLRYFFMELARQMTPASLPPIIQRKCNEFVSTFNENRVVELSRRIIHNGVWKESEHQLAEVTNRILDTLQDAWNNPAFSPEFAGFQSEGTYVNNIVLPTIRTTLKDLPLEKSTFVSSSEKQSSASADRRGEGRSDDEVKLWCECNDGLYWVHKSCTPNRDQFDIVEVQIAGSTIRLNVLIRDLADIHRYYHIRDVEIPVQQSNSTIVTKFVETLLIMRNILLVNISLLCNAPLTRSNKIMEKSSTISSPIRENN
;
A
#
# COMPACT_ATOMS: atom_id res chain seq x y z
N MET A 1 -23.49 -4.17 -17.28
CA MET A 1 -24.07 -3.04 -16.52
C MET A 1 -24.80 -3.52 -15.27
N GLU A 2 -25.70 -4.49 -15.36
CA GLU A 2 -26.46 -4.99 -14.21
C GLU A 2 -25.59 -5.65 -13.13
N LEU A 3 -24.53 -6.37 -13.54
CA LEU A 3 -23.57 -6.98 -12.61
C LEU A 3 -22.79 -5.93 -11.78
N ALA A 4 -22.29 -4.87 -12.42
CA ALA A 4 -21.60 -3.78 -11.74
C ALA A 4 -22.51 -3.08 -10.70
N ARG A 5 -23.82 -2.96 -11.00
CA ARG A 5 -24.81 -2.44 -10.02
C ARG A 5 -24.98 -3.35 -8.81
N GLN A 6 -24.77 -4.66 -8.94
CA GLN A 6 -24.82 -5.61 -7.82
C GLN A 6 -23.53 -5.62 -6.98
N MET A 7 -22.46 -4.94 -7.42
CA MET A 7 -21.21 -4.81 -6.67
C MET A 7 -21.21 -3.61 -5.75
N THR A 8 -21.98 -2.58 -6.08
CA THR A 8 -22.14 -1.38 -5.29
C THR A 8 -23.35 -1.52 -4.35
N PRO A 9 -23.15 -1.47 -3.03
CA PRO A 9 -24.26 -1.46 -2.09
C PRO A 9 -25.15 -0.23 -2.27
N ALA A 10 -26.45 -0.37 -2.03
CA ALA A 10 -27.45 0.65 -2.36
C ALA A 10 -27.27 1.99 -1.63
N SER A 11 -26.74 1.98 -0.41
CA SER A 11 -26.41 3.21 0.35
C SER A 11 -25.38 2.95 1.44
N LEU A 12 -24.61 3.99 1.78
CA LEU A 12 -23.69 3.96 2.91
C LEU A 12 -24.47 4.00 4.24
N PRO A 13 -24.15 3.16 5.23
CA PRO A 13 -24.83 3.19 6.53
C PRO A 13 -24.70 4.58 7.22
N PRO A 14 -25.78 5.14 7.80
CA PRO A 14 -25.76 6.49 8.38
C PRO A 14 -24.70 6.71 9.47
N ILE A 15 -24.33 5.64 10.19
CA ILE A 15 -23.27 5.69 11.20
C ILE A 15 -21.90 6.05 10.60
N ILE A 16 -21.61 5.61 9.37
CA ILE A 16 -20.36 5.92 8.68
C ILE A 16 -20.32 7.39 8.28
N GLN A 17 -21.43 7.90 7.74
CA GLN A 17 -21.57 9.32 7.41
C GLN A 17 -21.41 10.21 8.64
N ARG A 18 -22.01 9.81 9.78
CA ARG A 18 -21.85 10.53 11.05
C ARG A 18 -20.38 10.58 11.49
N LYS A 19 -19.66 9.46 11.41
CA LYS A 19 -18.23 9.39 11.76
C LYS A 19 -17.36 10.28 10.88
N CYS A 20 -17.61 10.30 9.58
CA CYS A 20 -16.89 11.18 8.66
C CYS A 20 -17.17 12.67 8.97
N ASN A 21 -18.42 13.02 9.28
CA ASN A 21 -18.79 14.38 9.68
C ASN A 21 -18.12 14.77 11.01
N GLU A 22 -18.16 13.89 12.01
CA GLU A 22 -17.54 14.09 13.32
C GLU A 22 -16.02 14.29 13.18
N PHE A 23 -15.34 13.43 12.42
CA PHE A 23 -13.92 13.56 12.12
C PHE A 23 -13.56 14.93 11.54
N VAL A 24 -14.24 15.37 10.48
CA VAL A 24 -13.95 16.67 9.86
C VAL A 24 -14.26 17.84 10.81
N SER A 25 -15.33 17.74 11.61
CA SER A 25 -15.72 18.81 12.55
C SER A 25 -14.81 18.95 13.76
N THR A 26 -14.15 17.87 14.17
CA THR A 26 -13.31 17.82 15.38
C THR A 26 -11.82 17.93 15.07
N PHE A 27 -11.43 17.78 13.81
CA PHE A 27 -10.04 17.89 13.39
C PHE A 27 -9.51 19.31 13.60
N ASN A 28 -8.50 19.43 14.47
CA ASN A 28 -7.77 20.66 14.73
C ASN A 28 -6.28 20.43 14.46
N GLU A 29 -5.67 21.26 13.61
CA GLU A 29 -4.25 21.20 13.20
C GLU A 29 -3.22 21.39 14.36
N ASN A 30 -3.68 21.55 15.60
CA ASN A 30 -2.89 22.05 16.73
C ASN A 30 -2.09 20.97 17.48
N ARG A 31 -1.35 20.10 16.77
CA ARG A 31 -0.28 19.33 17.40
C ARG A 31 1.05 20.05 17.24
N VAL A 32 1.32 21.00 18.14
CA VAL A 32 2.67 21.55 18.30
C VAL A 32 3.41 20.67 19.29
N VAL A 33 4.33 19.85 18.80
CA VAL A 33 5.30 19.20 19.67
C VAL A 33 6.49 20.15 19.80
N GLU A 34 6.56 20.90 20.90
CA GLU A 34 7.79 21.63 21.23
C GLU A 34 8.84 20.63 21.70
N LEU A 35 9.90 20.47 20.91
CA LEU A 35 11.13 19.84 21.37
C LEU A 35 11.77 20.76 22.42
N SER A 36 11.46 20.55 23.70
CA SER A 36 11.93 21.44 24.77
C SER A 36 13.46 21.36 25.00
N ARG A 37 14.18 20.44 24.33
CA ARG A 37 15.62 20.21 24.51
C ARG A 37 16.32 19.82 23.21
N ARG A 38 17.51 20.40 23.00
CA ARG A 38 18.42 20.05 21.91
C ARG A 38 18.91 18.59 22.06
N ILE A 39 18.57 17.75 21.10
CA ILE A 39 19.04 16.36 21.00
C ILE A 39 20.35 16.36 20.18
N ILE A 40 21.34 15.57 20.61
CA ILE A 40 22.62 15.40 19.90
C ILE A 40 22.90 13.92 19.65
N HIS A 41 23.57 13.61 18.54
CA HIS A 41 24.12 12.28 18.28
C HIS A 41 25.28 12.02 19.23
N ASN A 42 25.22 10.93 19.99
CA ASN A 42 26.25 10.55 20.95
C ASN A 42 26.36 9.03 21.13
N GLY A 43 25.84 8.24 20.17
CA GLY A 43 25.85 6.78 20.22
C GLY A 43 24.91 6.18 21.27
N VAL A 44 23.90 6.93 21.76
CA VAL A 44 22.93 6.44 22.75
C VAL A 44 21.50 6.67 22.25
N TRP A 45 20.64 5.69 22.53
CA TRP A 45 19.19 5.79 22.34
C TRP A 45 18.59 6.98 23.08
N LYS A 46 17.66 7.69 22.44
CA LYS A 46 17.04 8.90 23.00
C LYS A 46 15.68 8.63 23.62
N GLU A 47 15.03 7.57 23.17
CA GLU A 47 13.78 7.07 23.71
C GLU A 47 14.07 6.11 24.88
N SER A 48 13.16 6.08 25.85
CA SER A 48 13.20 5.09 26.93
C SER A 48 13.02 3.67 26.41
N GLU A 49 13.45 2.66 27.18
CA GLU A 49 13.20 1.26 26.83
C GLU A 49 11.72 0.94 26.61
N HIS A 50 10.83 1.59 27.35
CA HIS A 50 9.38 1.45 27.18
C HIS A 50 8.92 1.98 25.81
N GLN A 51 9.35 3.19 25.44
CA GLN A 51 9.02 3.80 24.15
C GLN A 51 9.59 2.97 22.98
N LEU A 52 10.84 2.54 23.08
CA LEU A 52 11.45 1.65 22.09
C LEU A 52 10.70 0.32 21.97
N ALA A 53 10.25 -0.25 23.09
CA ALA A 53 9.47 -1.48 23.09
C ALA A 53 8.09 -1.30 22.44
N GLU A 54 7.44 -0.15 22.63
CA GLU A 54 6.17 0.21 21.98
C GLU A 54 6.34 0.40 20.48
N VAL A 55 7.35 1.16 20.03
CA VAL A 55 7.72 1.30 18.61
C VAL A 55 8.02 -0.07 18.01
N THR A 56 8.77 -0.91 18.72
CA THR A 56 9.10 -2.28 18.28
C THR A 56 7.85 -3.12 18.12
N ASN A 57 6.91 -3.11 19.06
CA ASN A 57 5.66 -3.86 18.91
C ASN A 57 4.90 -3.44 17.65
N ARG A 58 4.79 -2.14 17.37
CA ARG A 58 4.12 -1.66 16.16
C ARG A 58 4.83 -2.08 14.88
N ILE A 59 6.17 -2.06 14.88
CA ILE A 59 6.98 -2.57 13.76
C ILE A 59 6.68 -4.07 13.54
N LEU A 60 6.66 -4.86 14.62
CA LEU A 60 6.39 -6.29 14.56
C LEU A 60 4.95 -6.58 14.11
N ASP A 61 3.95 -5.80 14.55
CA ASP A 61 2.57 -5.90 14.07
C ASP A 61 2.48 -5.60 12.56
N THR A 62 3.21 -4.59 12.10
CA THR A 62 3.30 -4.25 10.66
C THR A 62 3.95 -5.36 9.85
N LEU A 63 5.01 -5.97 10.38
CA LEU A 63 5.66 -7.12 9.76
C LEU A 63 4.76 -8.36 9.79
N GLN A 64 3.99 -8.54 10.85
CA GLN A 64 3.02 -9.62 10.96
C GLN A 64 1.96 -9.55 9.87
N ASP A 65 1.41 -8.35 9.64
CA ASP A 65 0.45 -8.11 8.56
C ASP A 65 1.06 -8.44 7.19
N ALA A 66 2.33 -8.08 6.96
CA ALA A 66 3.05 -8.43 5.74
C ALA A 66 3.35 -9.93 5.61
N TRP A 67 3.75 -10.60 6.70
CA TRP A 67 4.09 -12.03 6.68
C TRP A 67 2.87 -12.94 6.60
N ASN A 68 1.72 -12.49 7.09
CA ASN A 68 0.45 -13.18 6.91
C ASN A 68 -0.07 -13.11 5.46
N ASN A 69 0.49 -12.22 4.64
CA ASN A 69 0.14 -12.14 3.23
C ASN A 69 0.90 -13.24 2.46
N PRO A 70 0.19 -14.19 1.82
CA PRO A 70 0.83 -15.28 1.08
C PRO A 70 1.79 -14.81 -0.01
N ALA A 71 1.70 -13.56 -0.48
CA ALA A 71 2.59 -12.98 -1.49
C ALA A 71 4.06 -13.03 -1.08
N PHE A 72 4.33 -12.98 0.22
CA PHE A 72 5.67 -12.99 0.80
C PHE A 72 6.07 -14.37 1.34
N SER A 73 5.26 -15.41 1.09
CA SER A 73 5.67 -16.77 1.42
C SER A 73 6.87 -17.20 0.57
N PRO A 74 7.67 -18.17 1.02
CA PRO A 74 8.82 -18.67 0.26
C PRO A 74 8.46 -19.15 -1.16
N GLU A 75 7.23 -19.61 -1.36
CA GLU A 75 6.72 -20.05 -2.67
C GLU A 75 6.59 -18.90 -3.67
N PHE A 76 6.22 -17.70 -3.19
CA PHE A 76 5.87 -16.56 -4.05
C PHE A 76 6.85 -15.39 -4.00
N ALA A 77 7.76 -15.35 -3.02
CA ALA A 77 8.73 -14.27 -2.85
C ALA A 77 9.57 -14.02 -4.11
N GLY A 78 9.90 -15.07 -4.87
CA GLY A 78 10.68 -14.97 -6.11
C GLY A 78 10.00 -14.23 -7.26
N PHE A 79 8.68 -13.99 -7.18
CA PHE A 79 7.91 -13.30 -8.23
C PHE A 79 7.65 -11.83 -7.91
N GLN A 80 8.02 -11.36 -6.72
CA GLN A 80 7.73 -10.00 -6.28
C GLN A 80 8.71 -9.00 -6.88
N SER A 81 8.20 -7.83 -7.28
CA SER A 81 9.03 -6.72 -7.76
C SER A 81 9.68 -5.97 -6.58
N GLU A 82 10.77 -5.24 -6.84
CA GLU A 82 11.35 -4.31 -5.85
C GLU A 82 10.29 -3.34 -5.32
N GLY A 83 9.47 -2.77 -6.20
CA GLY A 83 8.35 -1.91 -5.83
C GLY A 83 7.38 -2.58 -4.87
N THR A 84 7.14 -3.90 -5.02
CA THR A 84 6.29 -4.65 -4.10
C THR A 84 6.91 -4.73 -2.70
N TYR A 85 8.20 -5.04 -2.57
CA TYR A 85 8.90 -5.06 -1.27
C TYR A 85 8.95 -3.68 -0.61
N VAL A 86 9.31 -2.66 -1.41
CA VAL A 86 9.40 -1.29 -0.94
C VAL A 86 8.06 -0.83 -0.42
N ASN A 87 7.00 -1.02 -1.21
CA ASN A 87 5.68 -0.55 -0.83
C ASN A 87 5.15 -1.33 0.37
N ASN A 88 5.21 -2.66 0.37
CA ASN A 88 4.44 -3.48 1.32
C ASN A 88 5.20 -3.84 2.60
N ILE A 89 6.53 -3.74 2.61
CA ILE A 89 7.33 -4.02 3.81
C ILE A 89 8.06 -2.77 4.27
N VAL A 90 8.91 -2.19 3.41
CA VAL A 90 9.87 -1.14 3.79
C VAL A 90 9.16 0.17 4.17
N LEU A 91 8.31 0.71 3.30
CA LEU A 91 7.60 1.95 3.58
C LEU A 91 6.72 1.89 4.84
N PRO A 92 5.89 0.85 5.06
CA PRO A 92 5.07 0.78 6.26
C PRO A 92 5.89 0.57 7.54
N THR A 93 7.00 -0.20 7.51
CA THR A 93 7.90 -0.29 8.69
C THR A 93 8.61 1.03 8.99
N ILE A 94 9.10 1.74 7.96
CA ILE A 94 9.68 3.07 8.12
C ILE A 94 8.66 4.02 8.72
N ARG A 95 7.44 4.09 8.19
CA ARG A 95 6.40 4.97 8.74
C ARG A 95 6.07 4.67 10.18
N THR A 96 5.96 3.39 10.52
CA THR A 96 5.68 2.96 11.88
C THR A 96 6.80 3.37 12.84
N THR A 97 8.04 3.28 12.39
CA THR A 97 9.22 3.77 13.13
C THR A 97 9.17 5.27 13.36
N LEU A 98 8.69 6.04 12.38
CA LEU A 98 8.73 7.50 12.40
C LEU A 98 7.47 8.18 12.97
N LYS A 99 6.38 7.42 13.21
CA LYS A 99 5.04 7.95 13.50
C LYS A 99 4.97 8.89 14.71
N ASP A 100 5.69 8.58 15.78
CA ASP A 100 5.65 9.37 17.03
C ASP A 100 6.90 10.21 17.26
N LEU A 101 7.70 10.40 16.20
CA LEU A 101 8.85 11.29 16.34
C LEU A 101 8.37 12.72 16.62
N PRO A 102 9.01 13.42 17.57
CA PRO A 102 8.69 14.80 17.87
C PRO A 102 9.15 15.69 16.71
N LEU A 103 8.27 15.90 15.73
CA LEU A 103 8.51 16.80 14.61
C LEU A 103 8.02 18.20 14.97
N GLU A 104 8.90 19.20 14.83
CA GLU A 104 8.52 20.61 14.91
C GLU A 104 7.69 21.01 13.69
N LYS A 105 6.96 22.13 13.76
CA LYS A 105 6.08 22.63 12.67
C LYS A 105 6.76 22.70 11.30
N SER A 106 8.07 22.93 11.26
CA SER A 106 8.86 23.06 10.03
C SER A 106 9.49 21.76 9.54
N THR A 107 9.24 20.62 10.20
CA THR A 107 9.80 19.33 9.82
C THR A 107 8.68 18.36 9.49
N PHE A 108 8.77 17.72 8.33
CA PHE A 108 7.85 16.68 7.91
C PHE A 108 8.59 15.50 7.32
N VAL A 109 8.03 14.31 7.55
CA VAL A 109 8.48 13.08 6.89
C VAL A 109 7.45 12.74 5.82
N SER A 110 7.84 12.80 4.56
CA SER A 110 7.06 12.26 3.45
C SER A 110 7.91 11.25 2.71
N SER A 111 7.33 10.12 2.33
CA SER A 111 7.98 9.23 1.36
C SER A 111 7.45 9.52 -0.05
N SER A 112 8.37 9.56 -1.00
CA SER A 112 8.07 9.66 -2.43
C SER A 112 9.13 8.86 -3.16
N GLU A 113 8.75 8.11 -4.19
CA GLU A 113 9.74 7.60 -5.12
C GLU A 113 10.38 8.79 -5.85
N LYS A 114 11.68 8.99 -5.63
CA LYS A 114 12.48 9.91 -6.42
C LYS A 114 13.44 9.07 -7.24
N GLN A 115 13.24 9.04 -8.56
CA GLN A 115 14.34 8.67 -9.45
C GLN A 115 15.45 9.69 -9.23
N SER A 116 16.55 9.22 -8.65
CA SER A 116 17.71 10.05 -8.41
C SER A 116 18.21 10.57 -9.76
N SER A 117 18.32 11.89 -9.94
CA SER A 117 19.03 12.46 -11.09
C SER A 117 20.49 11.99 -11.17
N ALA A 118 21.05 11.45 -10.08
CA ALA A 118 22.36 10.79 -10.05
C ALA A 118 22.35 9.29 -10.40
N SER A 119 21.18 8.64 -10.57
CA SER A 119 21.11 7.21 -10.96
C SER A 119 21.16 7.01 -12.48
N ALA A 120 20.90 8.05 -13.27
CA ALA A 120 21.16 8.03 -14.72
C ALA A 120 22.67 7.85 -15.02
N ASP A 121 23.54 8.39 -14.16
CA ASP A 121 24.98 8.43 -14.39
C ASP A 121 25.77 7.27 -13.78
N ARG A 122 25.16 6.39 -12.96
CA ARG A 122 25.92 5.38 -12.19
C ARG A 122 25.18 4.04 -12.08
N ARG A 123 25.18 3.27 -13.17
CA ARG A 123 24.96 1.82 -13.07
C ARG A 123 26.19 1.19 -12.41
N GLY A 124 26.08 0.77 -11.14
CA GLY A 124 27.01 -0.21 -10.55
C GLY A 124 27.77 0.20 -9.29
N GLU A 125 27.75 1.46 -8.85
CA GLU A 125 28.40 1.86 -7.59
C GLU A 125 27.37 2.12 -6.50
N GLY A 126 27.27 1.21 -5.53
CA GLY A 126 26.53 1.45 -4.30
C GLY A 126 27.12 2.65 -3.56
N ARG A 127 26.25 3.50 -2.99
CA ARG A 127 26.69 4.56 -2.07
C ARG A 127 27.19 3.90 -0.79
N SER A 128 28.51 3.77 -0.66
CA SER A 128 29.21 3.25 0.50
C SER A 128 30.12 4.32 1.11
N ASP A 129 30.53 4.12 2.36
CA ASP A 129 31.66 4.84 2.97
C ASP A 129 32.99 4.57 2.22
N ASP A 130 33.01 3.52 1.41
CA ASP A 130 34.05 3.18 0.45
C ASP A 130 33.91 3.88 -0.92
N SER A 131 32.95 4.81 -1.07
CA SER A 131 32.77 5.54 -2.33
C SER A 131 33.95 6.46 -2.63
N GLY A 132 34.25 6.65 -3.93
CA GLY A 132 35.34 7.53 -4.36
C GLY A 132 35.24 8.96 -3.82
N LEU A 133 34.03 9.44 -3.48
CA LEU A 133 33.80 10.75 -2.86
C LEU A 133 34.36 10.84 -1.43
N VAL A 134 34.26 9.76 -0.66
CA VAL A 134 34.78 9.71 0.72
C VAL A 134 36.30 9.55 0.72
N HIS A 135 36.85 8.81 -0.25
CA HIS A 135 38.30 8.68 -0.43
C HIS A 135 38.99 9.94 -0.94
N GLN A 136 38.25 10.83 -1.61
CA GLN A 136 38.75 12.16 -2.02
C GLN A 136 38.87 13.14 -0.85
N LEU A 137 38.33 12.82 0.33
CA LEU A 137 38.51 13.64 1.53
C LEU A 137 39.94 13.54 2.05
N SER A 138 40.48 14.64 2.58
CA SER A 138 41.73 14.60 3.32
C SER A 138 41.61 13.69 4.55
N ALA A 139 42.73 13.10 5.00
CA ALA A 139 42.73 12.16 6.12
C ALA A 139 42.01 12.70 7.37
N THR A 140 42.21 13.99 7.67
CA THR A 140 41.57 14.68 8.80
C THR A 140 40.06 14.82 8.62
N LEU A 141 39.58 15.20 7.43
CA LEU A 141 38.15 15.35 7.16
C LEU A 141 37.45 13.99 7.16
N ARG A 142 38.09 12.96 6.60
CA ARG A 142 37.57 11.59 6.63
C ARG A 142 37.45 11.08 8.07
N TYR A 143 38.44 11.36 8.93
CA TYR A 143 38.39 10.98 10.34
C TYR A 143 37.19 11.62 11.06
N PHE A 144 37.00 12.94 10.96
CA PHE A 144 35.85 13.61 11.59
C PHE A 144 34.51 13.16 11.03
N PHE A 145 34.44 12.91 9.71
CA PHE A 145 33.24 12.39 9.06
C PHE A 145 32.86 11.00 9.58
N MET A 146 33.84 10.10 9.72
CA MET A 146 33.62 8.75 10.25
C MET A 146 33.30 8.73 11.74
N GLU A 147 33.89 9.64 12.52
CA GLU A 147 33.57 9.79 13.94
C GLU A 147 32.11 10.22 14.15
N LEU A 148 31.60 11.16 13.34
CA LEU A 148 30.19 11.54 13.34
C LEU A 148 29.27 10.36 13.00
N ALA A 149 29.60 9.58 11.96
CA ALA A 149 28.84 8.40 11.58
C ALA A 149 28.78 7.38 12.73
N ARG A 150 29.89 7.18 13.46
CA ARG A 150 29.94 6.32 14.65
C ARG A 150 29.03 6.82 15.78
N GLN A 151 28.92 8.13 15.94
CA GLN A 151 28.05 8.74 16.96
C GLN A 151 26.56 8.74 16.59
N MET A 152 26.22 8.52 15.31
CA MET A 152 24.83 8.37 14.86
C MET A 152 24.25 6.99 15.16
N THR A 153 25.11 5.97 15.32
CA THR A 153 24.69 4.58 15.54
C THR A 153 24.84 4.20 17.01
N PRO A 154 23.74 3.84 17.70
CA PRO A 154 23.83 3.33 19.06
C PRO A 154 24.68 2.06 19.17
N ALA A 155 25.48 1.94 20.22
CA ALA A 155 26.48 0.86 20.34
C ALA A 155 25.89 -0.56 20.42
N SER A 156 24.66 -0.72 20.92
CA SER A 156 23.96 -2.00 20.98
C SER A 156 22.45 -1.83 21.01
N LEU A 157 21.74 -2.87 20.57
CA LEU A 157 20.29 -2.98 20.67
C LEU A 157 19.90 -3.32 22.12
N PRO A 158 18.95 -2.63 22.76
CA PRO A 158 18.57 -2.94 24.14
C PRO A 158 18.05 -4.38 24.27
N PRO A 159 18.40 -5.14 25.33
CA PRO A 159 18.05 -6.55 25.47
C PRO A 159 16.54 -6.83 25.41
N ILE A 160 15.72 -5.89 25.89
CA ILE A 160 14.25 -6.00 25.82
C ILE A 160 13.74 -6.05 24.37
N ILE A 161 14.37 -5.28 23.47
CA ILE A 161 14.02 -5.23 22.05
C ILE A 161 14.44 -6.53 21.37
N GLN A 162 15.66 -7.01 21.66
CA GLN A 162 16.14 -8.29 21.15
C GLN A 162 15.22 -9.45 21.57
N ARG A 163 14.77 -9.47 22.84
CA ARG A 163 13.83 -10.48 23.34
C ARG A 163 12.51 -10.46 22.56
N LYS A 164 11.94 -9.27 22.31
CA LYS A 164 10.69 -9.11 21.54
C LYS A 164 10.82 -9.62 20.11
N CYS A 165 11.91 -9.29 19.44
CA CYS A 165 12.16 -9.79 18.08
C CYS A 165 12.29 -11.32 18.05
N ASN A 166 13.02 -11.90 19.00
CA ASN A 166 13.18 -13.36 19.09
C ASN A 166 11.84 -14.06 19.40
N GLU A 167 11.06 -13.51 20.34
CA GLU A 167 9.73 -14.00 20.69
C GLU A 167 8.79 -13.99 19.48
N PHE A 168 8.75 -12.88 18.74
CA PHE A 168 7.96 -12.75 17.51
C PHE A 168 8.29 -13.85 16.49
N VAL A 169 9.58 -14.03 16.16
CA VAL A 169 10.02 -15.06 15.21
C VAL A 169 9.67 -16.47 15.71
N SER A 170 9.84 -16.74 17.00
CA SER A 170 9.58 -18.06 17.57
C SER A 170 8.09 -18.43 17.68
N THR A 171 7.22 -17.44 17.80
CA THR A 171 5.77 -17.62 18.02
C THR A 171 4.94 -17.42 16.74
N PHE A 172 5.53 -16.87 15.69
CA PHE A 172 4.87 -16.70 14.41
C PHE A 172 4.49 -18.06 13.82
N ASN A 173 3.20 -18.26 13.60
CA ASN A 173 2.65 -19.49 13.02
C ASN A 173 1.98 -19.16 11.68
N GLU A 174 2.58 -19.64 10.59
CA GLU A 174 2.12 -19.44 9.21
C GLU A 174 0.72 -19.99 8.92
N ASN A 175 0.18 -20.88 9.77
CA ASN A 175 -1.04 -21.64 9.49
C ASN A 175 -2.26 -21.18 10.30
N ARG A 176 -2.62 -19.89 10.23
CA ARG A 176 -3.98 -19.48 10.64
C ARG A 176 -5.00 -20.01 9.63
N VAL A 177 -5.63 -21.14 9.95
CA VAL A 177 -6.79 -21.62 9.21
C VAL A 177 -7.96 -20.70 9.55
N VAL A 178 -8.30 -19.80 8.63
CA VAL A 178 -9.54 -19.03 8.74
C VAL A 178 -10.64 -19.88 8.13
N GLU A 179 -11.56 -20.41 8.94
CA GLU A 179 -12.74 -21.08 8.41
C GLU A 179 -13.68 -20.06 7.75
N LEU A 180 -13.61 -19.94 6.43
CA LEU A 180 -14.61 -19.21 5.66
C LEU A 180 -15.81 -20.11 5.38
N SER A 181 -16.76 -20.17 6.32
CA SER A 181 -17.80 -21.19 6.31
C SER A 181 -18.93 -21.00 5.26
N ARG A 182 -18.95 -19.95 4.43
CA ARG A 182 -20.03 -19.73 3.44
C ARG A 182 -19.57 -19.04 2.16
N ARG A 183 -20.05 -19.55 1.01
CA ARG A 183 -19.99 -18.89 -0.29
C ARG A 183 -20.88 -17.64 -0.27
N ILE A 184 -20.29 -16.47 -0.49
CA ILE A 184 -20.98 -15.17 -0.59
C ILE A 184 -20.96 -14.72 -2.06
N ILE A 185 -21.96 -13.95 -2.49
CA ILE A 185 -22.11 -13.45 -3.87
C ILE A 185 -22.33 -11.93 -3.90
N HIS A 186 -22.05 -11.28 -5.04
CA HIS A 186 -22.45 -9.90 -5.29
C HIS A 186 -23.97 -9.82 -5.41
N ASN A 187 -24.60 -8.93 -4.64
CA ASN A 187 -26.06 -8.77 -4.61
C ASN A 187 -26.51 -7.35 -4.21
N GLY A 188 -25.60 -6.37 -4.23
CA GLY A 188 -25.88 -4.99 -3.86
C GLY A 188 -26.05 -4.76 -2.35
N VAL A 189 -25.57 -5.68 -1.51
CA VAL A 189 -25.66 -5.58 -0.04
C VAL A 189 -24.28 -5.70 0.60
N TRP A 190 -24.06 -4.93 1.67
CA TRP A 190 -22.89 -5.02 2.55
C TRP A 190 -22.75 -6.41 3.17
N LYS A 191 -21.54 -6.98 3.13
CA LYS A 191 -21.26 -8.32 3.70
C LYS A 191 -20.86 -8.29 5.17
N GLU A 192 -20.40 -7.13 5.63
CA GLU A 192 -20.04 -6.88 7.01
C GLU A 192 -21.12 -6.06 7.71
N SER A 193 -21.25 -6.24 9.02
CA SER A 193 -22.19 -5.49 9.86
C SER A 193 -21.82 -4.00 9.93
N GLU A 194 -22.79 -3.15 10.29
CA GLU A 194 -22.53 -1.71 10.49
C GLU A 194 -21.42 -1.46 11.53
N HIS A 195 -21.33 -2.31 12.56
CA HIS A 195 -20.26 -2.23 13.57
C HIS A 195 -18.88 -2.50 12.96
N GLN A 196 -18.74 -3.56 12.16
CA GLN A 196 -17.48 -3.89 11.47
C GLN A 196 -17.09 -2.79 10.47
N LEU A 197 -18.04 -2.30 9.68
CA LEU A 197 -17.79 -1.19 8.75
C LEU A 197 -17.39 0.08 9.48
N ALA A 198 -17.99 0.36 10.65
CA ALA A 198 -17.63 1.51 11.48
C ALA A 198 -16.24 1.38 12.10
N GLU A 199 -15.82 0.18 12.49
CA GLU A 199 -14.46 -0.09 12.96
C GLU A 199 -13.43 0.15 11.86
N VAL A 200 -13.64 -0.44 10.67
CA VAL A 200 -12.77 -0.22 9.50
C VAL A 200 -12.72 1.27 9.15
N THR A 201 -13.87 1.97 9.21
CA THR A 201 -13.94 3.41 8.98
C THR A 201 -13.09 4.18 9.98
N ASN A 202 -13.15 3.88 11.28
CA ASN A 202 -12.33 4.59 12.27
C ASN A 202 -10.84 4.44 11.93
N ARG A 203 -10.39 3.22 11.57
CA ARG A 203 -8.99 3.01 11.19
C ARG A 203 -8.58 3.80 9.95
N ILE A 204 -9.47 3.89 8.94
CA ILE A 204 -9.24 4.74 7.76
C ILE A 204 -9.12 6.21 8.16
N LEU A 205 -10.02 6.70 9.03
CA LEU A 205 -10.01 8.09 9.50
C LEU A 205 -8.77 8.39 10.36
N ASP A 206 -8.33 7.48 11.22
CA ASP A 206 -7.08 7.60 11.98
C ASP A 206 -5.86 7.69 11.04
N THR A 207 -5.88 6.89 9.96
CA THR A 207 -4.83 6.92 8.93
C THR A 207 -4.81 8.25 8.16
N LEU A 208 -6.00 8.79 7.83
CA LEU A 208 -6.12 10.12 7.24
C LEU A 208 -5.68 11.21 8.23
N GLN A 209 -5.98 11.05 9.52
CA GLN A 209 -5.54 11.97 10.56
C GLN A 209 -4.02 12.04 10.64
N ASP A 210 -3.34 10.89 10.62
CA ASP A 210 -1.87 10.82 10.62
C ASP A 210 -1.30 11.55 9.39
N ALA A 211 -1.91 11.39 8.22
CA ALA A 211 -1.49 12.08 7.01
C ALA A 211 -1.77 13.59 7.06
N TRP A 212 -2.92 14.03 7.57
CA TRP A 212 -3.26 15.45 7.66
C TRP A 212 -2.49 16.19 8.75
N ASN A 213 -2.07 15.50 9.81
CA ASN A 213 -1.19 16.06 10.83
C ASN A 213 0.22 16.35 10.31
N ASN A 214 0.58 15.83 9.14
CA ASN A 214 1.86 16.07 8.53
C ASN A 214 1.84 17.43 7.77
N PRO A 215 2.70 18.40 8.14
CA PRO A 215 2.74 19.72 7.51
C PRO A 215 2.88 19.69 5.99
N ALA A 216 3.49 18.64 5.42
CA ALA A 216 3.60 18.45 3.98
C ALA A 216 2.24 18.46 3.26
N PHE A 217 1.17 18.06 3.95
CA PHE A 217 -0.20 18.01 3.45
C PHE A 217 -1.05 19.23 3.80
N SER A 218 -0.44 20.26 4.41
CA SER A 218 -1.11 21.53 4.60
C SER A 218 -1.28 22.27 3.26
N PRO A 219 -2.26 23.19 3.17
CA PRO A 219 -2.47 24.00 1.96
C PRO A 219 -1.24 24.77 1.51
N GLU A 220 -0.32 25.13 2.42
CA GLU A 220 0.93 25.83 2.13
C GLU A 220 1.85 25.03 1.19
N PHE A 221 1.90 23.70 1.34
CA PHE A 221 2.81 22.84 0.59
C PHE A 221 2.13 22.08 -0.56
N ALA A 222 0.85 22.37 -0.83
CA ALA A 222 0.03 21.74 -1.87
C ALA A 222 0.74 21.58 -3.22
N GLY A 223 1.35 22.67 -3.70
CA GLY A 223 1.98 22.75 -5.02
C GLY A 223 3.31 22.01 -5.15
N PHE A 224 3.86 21.50 -4.04
CA PHE A 224 5.14 20.78 -4.02
C PHE A 224 4.98 19.26 -3.98
N GLN A 225 3.75 18.76 -3.82
CA GLN A 225 3.49 17.34 -3.72
C GLN A 225 3.45 16.69 -5.09
N SER A 226 4.15 15.57 -5.23
CA SER A 226 4.02 14.72 -6.42
C SER A 226 2.88 13.73 -6.25
N GLU A 227 2.40 13.15 -7.35
CA GLU A 227 1.47 12.02 -7.29
C GLU A 227 1.99 10.89 -6.41
N GLY A 228 3.26 10.53 -6.57
CA GLY A 228 3.92 9.54 -5.73
C GLY A 228 3.93 9.90 -4.24
N THR A 229 3.77 11.17 -3.88
CA THR A 229 3.70 11.63 -2.49
C THR A 229 2.35 11.29 -1.86
N TYR A 230 1.21 11.74 -2.41
CA TYR A 230 -0.08 11.40 -1.80
C TYR A 230 -0.47 9.94 -2.03
N VAL A 231 -0.03 9.31 -3.12
CA VAL A 231 -0.25 7.87 -3.30
C VAL A 231 0.42 7.08 -2.19
N ASN A 232 1.70 7.35 -1.94
CA ASN A 232 2.40 6.64 -0.89
C ASN A 232 1.83 6.99 0.47
N ASN A 233 1.56 8.25 0.79
CA ASN A 233 1.27 8.67 2.17
C ASN A 233 -0.22 8.66 2.55
N ILE A 234 -1.13 8.62 1.58
CA ILE A 234 -2.59 8.65 1.81
C ILE A 234 -3.25 7.43 1.19
N VAL A 235 -3.08 7.22 -0.12
CA VAL A 235 -3.83 6.17 -0.83
C VAL A 235 -3.42 4.77 -0.37
N LEU A 236 -2.13 4.42 -0.43
CA LEU A 236 -1.67 3.09 0.00
C LEU A 236 -1.97 2.78 1.48
N PRO A 237 -1.75 3.69 2.44
CA PRO A 237 -2.08 3.44 3.85
C PRO A 237 -3.56 3.22 4.08
N THR A 238 -4.42 4.04 3.47
CA THR A 238 -5.87 3.93 3.65
C THR A 238 -6.41 2.65 3.01
N ILE A 239 -5.90 2.28 1.83
CA ILE A 239 -6.14 1.00 1.19
C ILE A 239 -5.74 -0.17 2.09
N ARG A 240 -4.50 -0.21 2.62
CA ARG A 240 -4.06 -1.30 3.50
C ARG A 240 -4.91 -1.42 4.75
N THR A 241 -5.23 -0.30 5.36
CA THR A 241 -6.08 -0.24 6.54
C THR A 241 -7.49 -0.74 6.24
N THR A 242 -7.98 -0.45 5.03
CA THR A 242 -9.25 -0.94 4.50
C THR A 242 -9.23 -2.45 4.29
N LEU A 243 -8.11 -3.04 3.88
CA LEU A 243 -8.00 -4.47 3.60
C LEU A 243 -7.52 -5.31 4.79
N LYS A 244 -7.09 -4.65 5.87
CA LYS A 244 -6.67 -5.30 7.11
C LYS A 244 -7.79 -6.19 7.68
N ASP A 245 -7.40 -7.35 8.22
CA ASP A 245 -8.28 -8.39 8.76
C ASP A 245 -9.22 -9.07 7.75
N LEU A 246 -9.04 -8.85 6.45
CA LEU A 246 -9.69 -9.72 5.47
C LEU A 246 -9.14 -11.15 5.61
N PRO A 247 -9.99 -12.17 5.42
CA PRO A 247 -9.62 -13.56 5.58
C PRO A 247 -8.81 -14.05 4.36
N LEU A 248 -7.59 -13.55 4.23
CA LEU A 248 -6.67 -13.94 3.17
C LEU A 248 -6.17 -15.36 3.46
N GLU A 249 -6.79 -16.35 2.82
CA GLU A 249 -6.24 -17.72 2.78
C GLU A 249 -4.97 -17.76 1.91
N LYS A 250 -4.26 -18.91 1.89
CA LYS A 250 -3.06 -19.15 1.06
C LYS A 250 -3.24 -18.83 -0.43
N SER A 251 -4.48 -18.71 -0.89
CA SER A 251 -4.90 -18.49 -2.28
C SER A 251 -5.29 -17.04 -2.61
N THR A 252 -5.30 -16.11 -1.65
CA THR A 252 -5.64 -14.69 -1.93
C THR A 252 -4.48 -13.76 -1.55
N PHE A 253 -4.08 -12.93 -2.51
CA PHE A 253 -2.95 -12.03 -2.41
C PHE A 253 -3.46 -10.59 -2.48
N VAL A 254 -2.88 -9.69 -1.69
CA VAL A 254 -3.07 -8.25 -1.90
C VAL A 254 -1.66 -7.67 -2.07
N SER A 255 -1.33 -7.24 -3.28
CA SER A 255 -0.07 -6.54 -3.54
C SER A 255 -0.37 -5.21 -4.19
N SER A 256 0.17 -4.15 -3.61
CA SER A 256 0.19 -2.85 -4.27
C SER A 256 1.50 -2.75 -5.06
N SER A 257 1.41 -2.65 -6.40
CA SER A 257 2.55 -2.37 -7.26
C SER A 257 2.23 -1.22 -8.23
N GLU A 258 3.22 -0.34 -8.47
CA GLU A 258 3.14 0.58 -9.60
C GLU A 258 3.36 -0.27 -10.86
N LYS A 259 2.32 -0.40 -11.68
CA LYS A 259 2.44 -1.06 -12.98
C LYS A 259 2.43 0.02 -14.04
N GLN A 260 3.63 0.44 -14.46
CA GLN A 260 3.73 1.29 -15.64
C GLN A 260 3.06 0.55 -16.81
N SER A 261 2.11 1.21 -17.47
CA SER A 261 1.46 0.63 -18.64
C SER A 261 2.54 0.32 -19.69
N SER A 262 2.50 -0.85 -20.31
CA SER A 262 3.39 -1.18 -21.43
C SER A 262 3.31 -0.14 -22.56
N ALA A 263 2.18 0.59 -22.62
CA ALA A 263 1.96 1.71 -23.51
C ALA A 263 2.84 2.95 -23.22
N SER A 264 3.30 3.18 -21.98
CA SER A 264 4.24 4.27 -21.67
C SER A 264 5.68 3.93 -22.08
N ALA A 265 6.06 2.64 -22.05
CA ALA A 265 7.36 2.16 -22.50
C ALA A 265 7.52 2.29 -24.03
N ASP A 266 6.46 1.95 -24.80
CA ASP A 266 6.49 2.01 -26.27
C ASP A 266 6.32 3.43 -26.84
N ARG A 267 5.86 4.41 -26.04
CA ARG A 267 5.60 5.80 -26.50
C ARG A 267 6.71 6.79 -26.21
N ARG A 268 7.85 6.37 -25.64
CA ARG A 268 9.06 7.22 -25.52
C ARG A 268 9.61 7.72 -26.87
N GLY A 269 9.06 7.24 -28.00
CA GLY A 269 9.41 7.69 -29.35
C GLY A 269 8.57 8.84 -29.93
N GLU A 270 7.39 9.16 -29.39
CA GLU A 270 6.55 10.25 -29.92
C GLU A 270 5.98 11.09 -28.78
N GLY A 271 6.52 12.29 -28.62
CA GLY A 271 6.20 13.24 -27.56
C GLY A 271 4.73 13.66 -27.52
N ARG A 272 3.90 12.84 -26.86
CA ARG A 272 2.55 13.21 -26.42
C ARG A 272 2.50 13.15 -24.89
N SER A 273 1.93 14.21 -24.33
CA SER A 273 1.77 14.53 -22.91
C SER A 273 0.80 13.59 -22.19
N ASP A 274 1.13 12.29 -22.12
CA ASP A 274 0.31 11.27 -21.45
C ASP A 274 0.89 10.90 -20.07
N ASP A 275 1.75 11.76 -19.51
CA ASP A 275 2.32 11.64 -18.15
C ASP A 275 1.26 11.83 -17.03
N GLU A 276 -0.02 12.05 -17.40
CA GLU A 276 -1.13 12.38 -16.50
C GLU A 276 -1.84 11.15 -15.89
N VAL A 277 -1.48 9.93 -16.31
CA VAL A 277 -2.16 8.72 -15.85
C VAL A 277 -1.15 7.69 -15.35
N LYS A 278 -0.88 7.67 -14.03
CA LYS A 278 -0.14 6.56 -13.43
C LYS A 278 -1.13 5.47 -13.02
N LEU A 279 -1.03 4.33 -13.68
CA LEU A 279 -1.75 3.13 -13.28
C LEU A 279 -1.08 2.55 -12.03
N TRP A 280 -1.63 2.90 -10.88
CA TRP A 280 -1.44 2.10 -9.69
C TRP A 280 -2.35 0.89 -9.80
N CYS A 281 -1.78 -0.29 -9.59
CA CYS A 281 -2.54 -1.51 -9.56
C CYS A 281 -2.39 -2.06 -8.15
N GLU A 282 -3.44 -1.94 -7.33
CA GLU A 282 -3.63 -2.93 -6.28
C GLU A 282 -4.37 -4.10 -6.90
N CYS A 283 -3.58 -4.91 -7.58
CA CYS A 283 -4.07 -6.15 -8.11
C CYS A 283 -3.91 -7.20 -7.02
N ASN A 284 -4.88 -8.08 -6.93
CA ASN A 284 -4.61 -9.42 -6.42
C ASN A 284 -3.67 -10.09 -7.44
N ASP A 285 -2.39 -9.68 -7.53
CA ASP A 285 -1.49 -10.04 -8.65
C ASP A 285 -1.20 -11.55 -8.71
N GLY A 286 -1.31 -12.24 -7.58
CA GLY A 286 -1.25 -13.70 -7.52
C GLY A 286 -2.46 -14.39 -8.15
N LEU A 287 -3.55 -13.67 -8.41
CA LEU A 287 -4.80 -14.21 -8.91
C LEU A 287 -4.73 -14.68 -10.37
N TYR A 288 -3.87 -14.08 -11.18
CA TYR A 288 -3.58 -14.59 -12.52
C TYR A 288 -3.03 -16.03 -12.45
N TRP A 289 -2.27 -16.35 -11.39
CA TRP A 289 -1.71 -17.69 -11.15
C TRP A 289 -2.67 -18.59 -10.37
N VAL A 290 -3.51 -18.05 -9.49
CA VAL A 290 -4.60 -18.78 -8.82
C VAL A 290 -5.71 -19.16 -9.80
N HIS A 291 -6.02 -18.33 -10.81
CA HIS A 291 -6.89 -18.68 -11.94
C HIS A 291 -6.33 -19.85 -12.76
N LYS A 292 -5.03 -20.14 -12.66
CA LYS A 292 -4.42 -21.33 -13.25
C LYS A 292 -4.76 -22.61 -12.44
N SER A 293 -5.05 -22.45 -11.15
CA SER A 293 -5.31 -23.54 -10.19
C SER A 293 -6.79 -23.68 -9.81
N CYS A 294 -7.61 -22.65 -9.99
CA CYS A 294 -9.05 -22.61 -9.70
C CYS A 294 -9.83 -21.96 -10.85
N THR A 295 -11.03 -22.47 -11.13
CA THR A 295 -11.93 -21.91 -12.15
C THR A 295 -13.18 -21.32 -11.51
N PRO A 296 -13.17 -20.03 -11.08
CA PRO A 296 -14.38 -19.38 -10.61
C PRO A 296 -15.41 -19.28 -11.73
N ASN A 297 -16.70 -19.24 -11.37
CA ASN A 297 -17.77 -19.14 -12.36
C ASN A 297 -17.70 -17.80 -13.12
N ARG A 298 -18.06 -17.83 -14.41
CA ARG A 298 -18.22 -16.63 -15.25
C ARG A 298 -19.21 -15.67 -14.61
N ASP A 299 -19.03 -14.37 -14.85
CA ASP A 299 -19.91 -13.30 -14.32
C ASP A 299 -20.08 -13.27 -12.80
N GLN A 300 -19.20 -13.91 -12.02
CA GLN A 300 -19.27 -13.87 -10.56
C GLN A 300 -18.01 -13.32 -9.92
N PHE A 301 -16.89 -13.35 -10.65
CA PHE A 301 -15.57 -13.10 -10.12
C PHE A 301 -14.87 -12.01 -10.92
N ASP A 302 -14.29 -11.05 -10.19
CA ASP A 302 -13.75 -9.84 -10.78
C ASP A 302 -12.34 -9.52 -10.27
N ILE A 303 -11.53 -8.88 -11.09
CA ILE A 303 -10.26 -8.29 -10.66
C ILE A 303 -10.52 -6.82 -10.35
N VAL A 304 -10.24 -6.40 -9.13
CA VAL A 304 -10.37 -4.99 -8.74
C VAL A 304 -9.12 -4.23 -9.18
N GLU A 305 -9.31 -3.08 -9.80
CA GLU A 305 -8.26 -2.17 -10.22
C GLU A 305 -8.52 -0.78 -9.65
N VAL A 306 -7.49 -0.15 -9.10
CA VAL A 306 -7.55 1.16 -8.44
C VAL A 306 -6.62 2.12 -9.15
N GLN A 307 -7.12 2.83 -10.15
CA GLN A 307 -6.32 3.76 -10.94
C GLN A 307 -6.26 5.13 -10.26
N ILE A 308 -5.11 5.80 -10.36
CA ILE A 308 -4.90 7.14 -9.82
C ILE A 308 -4.58 8.08 -10.99
N ALA A 309 -5.27 9.21 -11.05
CA ALA A 309 -5.06 10.21 -12.08
C ALA A 309 -5.22 11.59 -11.44
N GLY A 310 -4.11 12.30 -11.24
CA GLY A 310 -4.11 13.52 -10.43
C GLY A 310 -4.70 13.23 -9.04
N SER A 311 -5.56 14.13 -8.55
CA SER A 311 -6.20 13.98 -7.25
C SER A 311 -7.42 13.05 -7.25
N THR A 312 -7.63 12.22 -8.28
CA THR A 312 -8.80 11.34 -8.38
C THR A 312 -8.38 9.87 -8.33
N ILE A 313 -9.10 9.09 -7.52
CA ILE A 313 -9.02 7.63 -7.52
C ILE A 313 -10.21 7.08 -8.34
N ARG A 314 -9.91 6.25 -9.32
CA ARG A 314 -10.89 5.56 -10.16
C ARG A 314 -10.92 4.09 -9.79
N LEU A 315 -12.05 3.62 -9.29
CA LEU A 315 -12.27 2.22 -8.97
C LEU A 315 -12.91 1.53 -10.19
N ASN A 316 -12.19 0.56 -10.74
CA ASN A 316 -12.63 -0.26 -11.85
C ASN A 316 -12.63 -1.74 -11.44
N VAL A 317 -13.43 -2.54 -12.14
CA VAL A 317 -13.41 -4.00 -12.02
C VAL A 317 -13.30 -4.63 -13.40
N LEU A 318 -12.43 -5.62 -13.54
CA LEU A 318 -12.28 -6.41 -14.74
C LEU A 318 -13.03 -7.73 -14.55
N ILE A 319 -14.03 -7.96 -15.39
CA ILE A 319 -14.94 -9.10 -15.29
C ILE A 319 -14.83 -9.94 -16.55
N ARG A 320 -14.76 -11.26 -16.39
CA ARG A 320 -14.87 -12.20 -17.50
C ARG A 320 -16.34 -12.46 -17.80
N ASP A 321 -16.79 -11.98 -18.95
CA ASP A 321 -18.19 -12.12 -19.37
C ASP A 321 -18.55 -13.56 -19.80
N LEU A 322 -19.84 -13.82 -20.06
CA LEU A 322 -20.30 -15.12 -20.60
C LEU A 322 -19.59 -15.55 -21.89
N ALA A 323 -19.08 -14.60 -22.68
CA ALA A 323 -18.39 -14.80 -23.94
C ALA A 323 -16.87 -15.00 -23.78
N ASP A 324 -16.38 -15.15 -22.54
CA ASP A 324 -14.97 -15.33 -22.20
C ASP A 324 -14.09 -14.09 -22.48
N ILE A 325 -14.71 -12.91 -22.58
CA ILE A 325 -14.02 -11.65 -22.81
C ILE A 325 -13.89 -10.90 -21.49
N HIS A 326 -12.67 -10.51 -21.16
CA HIS A 326 -12.39 -9.62 -20.04
C HIS A 326 -12.82 -8.20 -20.38
N ARG A 327 -13.75 -7.62 -19.61
CA ARG A 327 -14.25 -6.25 -19.79
C ARG A 327 -14.06 -5.43 -18.54
N TYR A 328 -13.51 -4.22 -18.72
CA TYR A 328 -13.44 -3.23 -17.66
C TYR A 328 -14.81 -2.58 -17.44
N TYR A 329 -15.22 -2.55 -16.18
CA TYR A 329 -16.38 -1.83 -15.72
C TYR A 329 -15.95 -0.77 -14.72
N HIS A 330 -16.31 0.46 -15.05
CA HIS A 330 -16.13 1.58 -14.15
C HIS A 330 -17.15 1.51 -13.01
N ILE A 331 -16.68 1.60 -11.77
CA ILE A 331 -17.55 1.64 -10.58
C ILE A 331 -17.78 3.09 -10.15
N ARG A 332 -16.70 3.85 -9.91
CA ARG A 332 -16.77 5.20 -9.34
C ARG A 332 -15.45 5.94 -9.42
N ASP A 333 -15.56 7.26 -9.52
CA ASP A 333 -14.48 8.22 -9.35
C ASP A 333 -14.69 9.01 -8.06
N VAL A 334 -13.63 9.21 -7.28
CA VAL A 334 -13.68 10.12 -6.12
C VAL A 334 -12.39 10.92 -6.00
N GLU A 335 -12.53 12.12 -5.46
CA GLU A 335 -11.41 12.95 -5.07
C GLU A 335 -10.70 12.36 -3.84
N ILE A 336 -9.37 12.33 -3.90
CA ILE A 336 -8.50 11.92 -2.80
C ILE A 336 -8.45 13.09 -1.82
N PRO A 337 -8.77 12.88 -0.53
CA PRO A 337 -8.69 13.92 0.50
C PRO A 337 -7.23 14.20 0.88
N VAL A 338 -6.46 14.76 -0.06
CA VAL A 338 -5.02 15.02 0.11
C VAL A 338 -4.77 16.01 1.25
N GLN A 339 -5.69 16.94 1.45
CA GLN A 339 -5.66 17.97 2.47
C GLN A 339 -6.94 17.92 3.30
N GLN A 340 -6.98 18.69 4.39
CA GLN A 340 -8.20 18.89 5.15
C GLN A 340 -9.33 19.29 4.21
N SER A 341 -10.32 18.41 4.11
CA SER A 341 -11.40 18.48 3.14
C SER A 341 -12.75 18.48 3.83
N ASN A 342 -13.78 18.92 3.14
CA ASN A 342 -15.14 18.84 3.67
C ASN A 342 -15.58 17.38 3.87
N SER A 343 -16.59 17.18 4.71
CA SER A 343 -17.07 15.83 5.06
C SER A 343 -17.65 15.06 3.88
N THR A 344 -18.13 15.74 2.82
CA THR A 344 -18.62 15.09 1.61
C THR A 344 -17.50 14.37 0.87
N ILE A 345 -16.33 15.01 0.72
CA ILE A 345 -15.16 14.41 0.07
C ILE A 345 -14.69 13.20 0.89
N VAL A 346 -14.53 13.36 2.21
CA VAL A 346 -14.10 12.27 3.11
C VAL A 346 -15.09 11.11 3.08
N THR A 347 -16.40 11.38 3.16
CA THR A 347 -17.44 10.34 3.14
C THR A 347 -17.40 9.56 1.84
N LYS A 348 -17.31 10.26 0.69
CA LYS A 348 -17.18 9.57 -0.60
C LYS A 348 -15.88 8.76 -0.62
N PHE A 349 -14.75 9.30 -0.19
CA PHE A 349 -13.49 8.56 -0.20
C PHE A 349 -13.57 7.26 0.62
N VAL A 350 -14.08 7.33 1.85
CA VAL A 350 -14.31 6.17 2.73
C VAL A 350 -15.26 5.17 2.08
N GLU A 351 -16.36 5.63 1.47
CA GLU A 351 -17.30 4.75 0.78
C GLU A 351 -16.64 4.00 -0.40
N THR A 352 -15.71 4.63 -1.14
CA THR A 352 -14.95 3.94 -2.22
C THR A 352 -14.18 2.76 -1.65
N LEU A 353 -13.46 3.00 -0.57
CA LEU A 353 -12.63 2.01 0.08
C LEU A 353 -13.48 0.87 0.65
N LEU A 354 -14.61 1.17 1.29
CA LEU A 354 -15.52 0.14 1.78
C LEU A 354 -16.13 -0.70 0.65
N ILE A 355 -16.48 -0.09 -0.50
CA ILE A 355 -16.94 -0.85 -1.68
C ILE A 355 -15.85 -1.79 -2.18
N MET A 356 -14.61 -1.30 -2.28
CA MET A 356 -13.46 -2.11 -2.67
C MET A 356 -13.27 -3.31 -1.72
N ARG A 357 -13.32 -3.08 -0.40
CA ARG A 357 -13.28 -4.15 0.62
C ARG A 357 -14.40 -5.16 0.43
N ASN A 358 -15.63 -4.68 0.22
CA ASN A 358 -16.80 -5.53 0.04
C ASN A 358 -16.69 -6.39 -1.21
N ILE A 359 -16.13 -5.87 -2.30
CA ILE A 359 -15.88 -6.63 -3.53
C ILE A 359 -14.82 -7.70 -3.28
N LEU A 360 -13.70 -7.33 -2.67
CA LEU A 360 -12.61 -8.26 -2.39
C LEU A 360 -13.03 -9.39 -1.43
N LEU A 361 -13.87 -9.10 -0.44
CA LEU A 361 -14.42 -10.11 0.47
C LEU A 361 -15.25 -11.16 -0.27
N VAL A 362 -16.08 -10.74 -1.23
CA VAL A 362 -16.83 -11.67 -2.08
C VAL A 362 -15.89 -12.47 -2.99
N ASN A 363 -14.91 -11.81 -3.62
CA ASN A 363 -13.91 -12.47 -4.45
C ASN A 363 -13.13 -13.55 -3.70
N ILE A 364 -12.66 -13.24 -2.48
CA ILE A 364 -11.99 -14.20 -1.59
C ILE A 364 -12.91 -15.40 -1.34
N SER A 365 -14.15 -15.16 -0.92
CA SER A 365 -15.12 -16.23 -0.67
C SER A 365 -15.35 -17.11 -1.90
N LEU A 366 -15.47 -16.52 -3.10
CA LEU A 366 -15.66 -17.26 -4.34
C LEU A 366 -14.46 -18.13 -4.69
N LEU A 367 -13.23 -17.66 -4.44
CA LEU A 367 -12.02 -18.43 -4.67
C LEU A 367 -11.89 -19.62 -3.72
N CYS A 368 -12.14 -19.40 -2.43
CA CYS A 368 -12.12 -20.46 -1.42
C CYS A 368 -13.15 -21.57 -1.73
N ASN A 369 -14.24 -21.23 -2.41
CA ASN A 369 -15.30 -22.16 -2.80
C ASN A 369 -15.19 -22.64 -4.27
N ALA A 370 -14.16 -22.24 -5.01
CA ALA A 370 -13.98 -22.65 -6.39
C ALA A 370 -13.40 -24.07 -6.48
N PRO A 371 -13.81 -24.88 -7.46
CA PRO A 371 -13.21 -26.19 -7.67
C PRO A 371 -11.74 -26.05 -8.08
N LEU A 372 -10.87 -26.87 -7.48
CA LEU A 372 -9.49 -27.01 -7.92
C LEU A 372 -9.47 -27.59 -9.34
N THR A 373 -8.73 -26.93 -10.24
CA THR A 373 -8.50 -27.42 -11.60
C THR A 373 -7.66 -28.70 -11.52
N ARG A 374 -8.28 -29.87 -11.75
CA ARG A 374 -7.52 -31.11 -12.00
C ARG A 374 -6.68 -30.88 -13.27
N SER A 375 -5.36 -30.79 -13.10
CA SER A 375 -4.44 -30.63 -14.22
C SER A 375 -4.52 -31.83 -15.18
N ASN A 376 -4.08 -31.58 -16.41
CA ASN A 376 -3.99 -32.47 -17.59
C ASN A 376 -5.10 -32.30 -18.63
N LYS A 377 -5.09 -31.18 -19.36
CA LYS A 377 -5.09 -31.20 -20.84
C LYS A 377 -4.97 -29.81 -21.46
N ILE A 378 -4.01 -29.73 -22.38
CA ILE A 378 -3.87 -28.75 -23.46
C ILE A 378 -3.60 -27.32 -22.97
N MET A 379 -2.30 -27.04 -22.90
CA MET A 379 -1.73 -25.70 -22.98
C MET A 379 -2.08 -25.14 -24.37
N GLU A 380 -3.34 -24.71 -24.57
CA GLU A 380 -3.65 -23.82 -25.67
C GLU A 380 -2.85 -22.55 -25.42
N LYS A 381 -1.90 -22.30 -26.33
CA LYS A 381 -1.19 -21.04 -26.40
C LYS A 381 -2.25 -19.95 -26.55
N SER A 382 -2.66 -19.36 -25.44
CA SER A 382 -3.41 -18.12 -25.47
C SER A 382 -2.51 -17.10 -26.14
N SER A 383 -2.86 -16.76 -27.37
CA SER A 383 -2.25 -15.68 -28.13
C SER A 383 -2.62 -14.37 -27.44
N THR A 384 -1.85 -13.98 -26.43
CA THR A 384 -1.62 -12.55 -26.20
C THR A 384 -1.01 -12.01 -27.48
N ILE A 385 -1.70 -11.00 -28.04
CA ILE A 385 -1.30 -10.22 -29.21
C ILE A 385 0.21 -9.99 -29.16
N SER A 386 0.93 -10.68 -30.04
CA SER A 386 2.32 -10.38 -30.32
C SER A 386 2.37 -9.04 -31.05
N SER A 387 3.11 -8.08 -30.51
CA SER A 387 3.52 -6.89 -31.27
C SER A 387 4.12 -7.34 -32.61
N PRO A 388 3.79 -6.70 -33.74
CA PRO A 388 4.35 -7.09 -35.02
C PRO A 388 5.88 -6.96 -34.98
N ILE A 389 6.55 -8.05 -35.36
CA ILE A 389 7.99 -8.08 -35.58
C ILE A 389 8.30 -7.06 -36.68
N ARG A 390 9.13 -6.05 -36.37
CA ARG A 390 9.76 -5.23 -37.40
C ARG A 390 10.69 -6.15 -38.20
N GLU A 391 10.28 -6.50 -39.42
CA GLU A 391 11.22 -6.98 -40.43
C GLU A 391 12.09 -5.79 -40.85
N ASN A 392 13.39 -5.90 -40.58
CA ASN A 392 14.39 -5.02 -41.18
C ASN A 392 14.49 -5.34 -42.67
N ASN A 393 14.17 -4.36 -43.51
CA ASN A 393 14.79 -4.21 -44.82
C ASN A 393 15.37 -2.80 -44.90
#